data_AF-A0A832NHU0-F1
#
_entry.id   AF-A0A832NHU0-F1
#
_cell.length_a   1.000
_cell.length_b   1.000
_cell.length_c   1.000
_cell.angle_alpha   90.00
_cell.angle_beta   90.00
_cell.angle_gamma   90.00
#
_symmetry.space_group_name_H-M   'P 1'
#
loop_
_entity.id
_entity.type
_entity.pdbx_description
1 polymer ?
#
loop_
_entity_poly.entity_id
_entity_poly.type
_entity_poly.pdbx_seq_one_letter_code
_entity_poly.pdbx_strand_id
1 'polypeptide(L)'
;EQPQKIVGHAQSLAQCRGWLDRHYAGVERVAVASNAIGAVMAADDPSIMALGAEIAADRYNLTVVARNIQDDARNTTRFAILGREQVPISGKDKTSLLVSVKNEPGALARLLEPLSANGIDVSRIESRPARDRVWDYVFFIDFSGHRDDPIVRSALNALAPHCGHLRVLGSYPQPVLGSHIVN
;
A
#
# COMPACT_ATOMS: atom_id res chain seq x y z
N GLU A 1 -3.04 -28.87 -21.56
CA GLU A 1 -4.41 -28.79 -22.10
C GLU A 1 -4.95 -27.39 -21.89
N GLN A 2 -5.94 -26.97 -22.70
CA GLN A 2 -6.54 -25.63 -22.59
C GLN A 2 -7.59 -25.64 -21.47
N PRO A 3 -7.54 -24.70 -20.49
CA PRO A 3 -8.53 -24.66 -19.42
C PRO A 3 -9.90 -24.23 -19.97
N GLN A 4 -10.98 -24.64 -19.31
CA GLN A 4 -12.32 -24.15 -19.62
C GLN A 4 -12.48 -22.67 -19.25
N LYS A 5 -11.91 -22.27 -18.11
CA LYS A 5 -11.93 -20.89 -17.63
C LYS A 5 -10.70 -20.56 -16.78
N ILE A 6 -10.39 -19.26 -16.73
CA ILE A 6 -9.34 -18.68 -15.90
C ILE A 6 -9.99 -17.80 -14.85
N VAL A 7 -9.76 -18.10 -13.58
CA VAL A 7 -10.34 -17.38 -12.43
C VAL A 7 -9.31 -16.50 -11.74
N GLY A 8 -9.74 -15.36 -11.20
CA GLY A 8 -8.88 -14.50 -10.39
C GLY A 8 -9.64 -13.29 -9.87
N HIS A 9 -9.04 -12.54 -8.95
CA HIS A 9 -9.59 -11.25 -8.57
C HIS A 9 -9.63 -10.33 -9.80
N ALA A 10 -10.67 -9.48 -9.91
CA ALA A 10 -10.88 -8.61 -11.06
C ALA A 10 -9.64 -7.76 -11.40
N GLN A 11 -8.95 -7.25 -10.36
CA GLN A 11 -7.71 -6.49 -10.54
C GLN A 11 -6.58 -7.34 -11.12
N SER A 12 -6.41 -8.59 -10.68
CA SER A 12 -5.36 -9.47 -11.20
C SER A 12 -5.62 -9.88 -12.65
N LEU A 13 -6.88 -10.13 -13.01
CA LEU A 13 -7.28 -10.38 -14.40
C LEU A 13 -6.98 -9.17 -15.30
N ALA A 14 -7.27 -7.96 -14.81
CA ALA A 14 -6.96 -6.73 -15.54
C ALA A 14 -5.44 -6.50 -15.68
N GLN A 15 -4.66 -6.84 -14.64
CA GLN A 15 -3.20 -6.68 -14.62
C GLN A 15 -2.44 -7.77 -15.40
N CYS A 16 -3.11 -8.82 -15.87
CA CYS A 16 -2.48 -9.88 -16.69
C CYS A 16 -3.14 -9.98 -18.08
N ARG A 17 -3.93 -8.98 -18.48
CA ARG A 17 -4.75 -9.03 -19.69
C ARG A 17 -3.89 -9.28 -20.93
N GLY A 18 -2.79 -8.55 -21.07
CA GLY A 18 -1.93 -8.65 -22.24
C GLY A 18 -1.34 -10.04 -22.41
N TRP A 19 -0.90 -10.67 -21.31
CA TRP A 19 -0.40 -12.04 -21.35
C TRP A 19 -1.50 -13.05 -21.67
N LEU A 20 -2.67 -12.92 -21.02
CA LEU A 20 -3.81 -13.83 -21.24
C LEU A 20 -4.37 -13.73 -22.66
N ASP A 21 -4.40 -12.54 -23.27
CA ASP A 21 -4.84 -12.34 -24.66
C ASP A 21 -3.92 -13.05 -25.66
N ARG A 22 -2.61 -13.15 -25.35
CA ARG A 22 -1.63 -13.82 -26.22
C ARG A 22 -1.61 -15.34 -26.09
N HIS A 23 -1.83 -15.87 -24.89
CA HIS A 23 -1.63 -17.31 -24.60
C HIS A 23 -2.95 -18.10 -24.44
N TYR A 24 -4.01 -17.43 -24.02
CA TYR A 24 -5.33 -18.04 -23.76
C TYR A 24 -6.44 -17.20 -24.39
N ALA A 25 -6.24 -16.81 -25.65
CA ALA A 25 -7.26 -16.13 -26.43
C ALA A 25 -8.54 -16.98 -26.50
N GLY A 26 -9.69 -16.35 -26.23
CA GLY A 26 -11.01 -17.01 -26.27
C GLY A 26 -11.35 -17.86 -25.04
N VAL A 27 -10.45 -18.05 -24.07
CA VAL A 27 -10.78 -18.70 -22.80
C VAL A 27 -11.55 -17.74 -21.90
N GLU A 28 -12.63 -18.21 -21.29
CA GLU A 28 -13.46 -17.40 -20.38
C GLU A 28 -12.64 -16.94 -19.17
N ARG A 29 -12.81 -15.68 -18.77
CA ARG A 29 -12.15 -15.08 -17.60
C ARG A 29 -13.21 -14.69 -16.58
N VAL A 30 -13.18 -15.32 -15.41
CA VAL A 30 -14.22 -15.16 -14.39
C VAL A 30 -13.64 -14.46 -13.16
N ALA A 31 -14.19 -13.29 -12.84
CA ALA A 31 -13.80 -12.56 -11.65
C ALA A 31 -14.36 -13.25 -10.40
N VAL A 32 -13.50 -13.45 -9.39
CA VAL A 32 -13.86 -14.01 -8.08
C VAL A 32 -13.47 -13.04 -6.97
N ALA A 33 -13.98 -13.28 -5.76
CA ALA A 33 -13.78 -12.36 -4.63
C ALA A 33 -12.32 -12.23 -4.17
N SER A 34 -11.45 -13.22 -4.44
CA SER A 34 -10.01 -13.11 -4.20
C SER A 34 -9.23 -14.12 -5.03
N ASN A 35 -7.92 -13.88 -5.22
CA ASN A 35 -7.03 -14.86 -5.85
C ASN A 35 -6.94 -16.17 -5.05
N ALA A 36 -7.08 -16.11 -3.72
CA ALA A 36 -7.11 -17.30 -2.88
C ALA A 36 -8.34 -18.17 -3.16
N ILE A 37 -9.52 -17.55 -3.37
CA ILE A 37 -10.73 -18.27 -3.79
C ILE A 37 -10.53 -18.90 -5.17
N GLY A 38 -9.89 -18.17 -6.09
CA GLY A 38 -9.55 -18.72 -7.41
C GLY A 38 -8.65 -19.96 -7.31
N ALA A 39 -7.63 -19.92 -6.44
CA ALA A 39 -6.74 -21.05 -6.21
C ALA A 39 -7.49 -22.27 -5.63
N VAL A 40 -8.40 -22.08 -4.67
CA VAL A 40 -9.25 -23.16 -4.15
C VAL A 40 -10.09 -23.79 -5.28
N MET A 41 -10.72 -22.97 -6.13
CA MET A 41 -11.50 -23.50 -7.26
C MET A 41 -10.67 -24.34 -8.24
N ALA A 42 -9.43 -23.92 -8.52
CA ALA A 42 -8.52 -24.69 -9.38
C ALA A 42 -7.99 -25.97 -8.72
N ALA A 43 -8.00 -26.05 -7.39
CA ALA A 43 -7.65 -27.26 -6.66
C ALA A 43 -8.77 -28.30 -6.73
N ASP A 44 -10.02 -27.84 -6.72
CA ASP A 44 -11.21 -28.70 -6.76
C ASP A 44 -11.57 -29.15 -8.19
N ASP A 45 -11.21 -28.38 -9.22
CA ASP A 45 -11.54 -28.65 -10.63
C ASP A 45 -10.31 -28.46 -11.55
N PRO A 46 -9.71 -29.56 -12.06
CA PRO A 46 -8.55 -29.52 -12.95
C PRO A 46 -8.79 -28.81 -14.29
N SER A 47 -10.04 -28.54 -14.67
CA SER A 47 -10.37 -27.78 -15.88
C SER A 47 -10.22 -26.26 -15.71
N ILE A 48 -9.99 -25.80 -14.48
CA ILE A 48 -9.85 -24.38 -14.11
C ILE A 48 -8.37 -24.04 -13.91
N MET A 49 -7.96 -22.88 -14.44
CA MET A 49 -6.71 -22.24 -14.04
C MET A 49 -6.98 -21.00 -13.19
N ALA A 50 -6.09 -20.69 -12.26
CA ALA A 50 -6.22 -19.55 -11.37
C ALA A 50 -5.03 -18.59 -11.45
N LEU A 51 -5.30 -17.29 -11.33
CA LEU A 51 -4.29 -16.27 -11.06
C LEU A 51 -4.07 -16.16 -9.54
N GLY A 52 -2.81 -16.15 -9.11
CA GLY A 52 -2.47 -16.00 -7.70
C GLY A 52 -0.99 -15.86 -7.43
N ALA A 53 -0.65 -15.59 -6.17
CA ALA A 53 0.73 -15.60 -5.70
C ALA A 53 1.26 -17.04 -5.65
N GLU A 54 2.56 -17.24 -5.90
CA GLU A 54 3.16 -18.59 -5.93
C GLU A 54 2.96 -19.37 -4.63
N ILE A 55 2.90 -18.69 -3.48
CA ILE A 55 2.61 -19.33 -2.17
C ILE A 55 1.23 -20.04 -2.13
N ALA A 56 0.28 -19.64 -2.98
CA ALA A 56 -1.00 -20.33 -3.09
C ALA A 56 -0.84 -21.70 -3.78
N ALA A 57 0.13 -21.85 -4.68
CA ALA A 57 0.38 -23.13 -5.33
C ALA A 57 0.86 -24.17 -4.32
N ASP A 58 1.81 -23.80 -3.45
CA ASP A 58 2.27 -24.67 -2.37
C ASP A 58 1.15 -25.01 -1.39
N ARG A 59 0.36 -23.99 -1.00
CA ARG A 59 -0.72 -24.16 -0.02
C ARG A 59 -1.86 -25.06 -0.49
N TYR A 60 -2.21 -24.99 -1.77
CA TYR A 60 -3.34 -25.71 -2.36
C TYR A 60 -2.90 -26.87 -3.28
N ASN A 61 -1.62 -27.24 -3.24
CA ASN A 61 -1.02 -28.31 -4.04
C ASN A 61 -1.31 -28.16 -5.55
N LEU A 62 -1.18 -26.94 -6.07
CA LEU A 62 -1.38 -26.62 -7.48
C LEU A 62 -0.06 -26.63 -8.24
N THR A 63 -0.13 -26.86 -9.55
CA THR A 63 1.02 -26.72 -10.44
C THR A 63 1.08 -25.30 -11.02
N VAL A 64 2.22 -24.63 -10.88
CA VAL A 64 2.47 -23.33 -11.52
C VAL A 64 2.73 -23.53 -13.01
N VAL A 65 1.78 -23.11 -13.85
CA VAL A 65 1.87 -23.26 -15.33
C VAL A 65 2.62 -22.11 -16.01
N ALA A 66 2.63 -20.93 -15.39
CA ALA A 66 3.34 -19.74 -15.88
C ALA A 66 3.67 -18.80 -14.71
N ARG A 67 4.80 -18.10 -14.80
CA ARG A 67 5.26 -17.11 -13.81
C ARG A 67 5.36 -15.74 -14.46
N ASN A 68 5.31 -14.69 -13.63
CA ASN A 68 5.53 -13.30 -14.04
C ASN A 68 4.64 -12.86 -15.23
N ILE A 69 3.37 -13.23 -15.19
CA ILE A 69 2.40 -12.96 -16.28
C ILE A 69 1.71 -11.60 -16.18
N GLN A 70 2.05 -10.81 -15.17
CA GLN A 70 1.58 -9.43 -15.02
C GLN A 70 2.11 -8.53 -16.14
N ASP A 71 1.31 -7.56 -16.55
CA ASP A 71 1.62 -6.61 -17.62
C ASP A 71 2.66 -5.56 -17.16
N ASP A 72 2.67 -5.16 -15.87
CA ASP A 72 3.71 -4.29 -15.29
C ASP A 72 4.49 -5.02 -14.18
N ALA A 73 5.77 -5.27 -14.42
CA ALA A 73 6.68 -5.92 -13.48
C ALA A 73 7.00 -5.07 -12.24
N ARG A 74 6.68 -3.77 -12.24
CA ARG A 74 6.92 -2.86 -11.11
C ARG A 74 5.74 -2.78 -10.15
N ASN A 75 4.69 -3.57 -10.37
CA ASN A 75 3.55 -3.65 -9.46
C ASN A 75 4.01 -4.11 -8.07
N THR A 76 3.99 -3.20 -7.11
CA THR A 76 4.46 -3.42 -5.74
C THR A 76 3.37 -3.03 -4.76
N THR A 77 3.28 -3.78 -3.66
CA THR A 77 2.35 -3.49 -2.56
C THR A 77 3.15 -3.12 -1.33
N ARG A 78 2.88 -1.93 -0.78
CA ARG A 78 3.44 -1.51 0.50
C ARG A 78 2.57 -2.00 1.64
N PHE A 79 3.17 -2.77 2.54
CA PHE A 79 2.54 -3.20 3.79
C PHE A 79 3.06 -2.34 4.95
N ALA A 80 2.24 -2.20 5.99
CA ALA A 80 2.63 -1.60 7.26
C ALA A 80 2.42 -2.64 8.37
N ILE A 81 3.42 -2.82 9.23
CA ILE A 81 3.32 -3.66 10.42
C ILE A 81 2.86 -2.77 11.57
N LEU A 82 1.78 -3.15 12.23
CA LEU A 82 1.21 -2.40 13.34
C LEU A 82 1.54 -3.11 14.66
N GLY A 83 2.07 -2.34 15.61
CA GLY A 83 2.42 -2.82 16.95
C GLY A 83 2.14 -1.74 17.99
N ARG A 84 2.22 -2.14 19.27
CA ARG A 84 2.12 -1.20 20.41
C ARG A 84 3.49 -0.72 20.88
N GLU A 85 4.55 -1.40 20.46
CA GLU A 85 5.92 -1.11 20.85
C GLU A 85 6.42 0.17 20.20
N GLN A 86 7.26 0.90 20.94
CA GLN A 86 7.96 2.04 20.37
C GLN A 86 9.18 1.54 19.62
N VAL A 87 9.30 1.96 18.36
CA VAL A 87 10.47 1.67 17.55
C VAL A 87 11.54 2.72 17.86
N PRO A 88 12.79 2.32 18.18
CA PRO A 88 13.88 3.27 18.39
C PRO A 88 14.36 3.87 17.06
N ILE A 89 15.06 5.01 17.15
CA ILE A 89 15.69 5.67 15.99
C ILE A 89 16.63 4.69 15.29
N SER A 90 16.51 4.55 13.97
CA SER A 90 17.37 3.69 13.14
C SER A 90 18.35 4.46 12.27
N GLY A 91 18.22 5.79 12.19
CA GLY A 91 19.07 6.70 11.42
C GLY A 91 18.59 6.93 9.98
N LYS A 92 17.75 6.02 9.44
CA LYS A 92 16.99 6.24 8.21
C LYS A 92 15.55 5.86 8.45
N ASP A 93 14.83 6.78 9.06
CA ASP A 93 13.45 6.57 9.48
C ASP A 93 12.45 7.29 8.60
N LYS A 94 11.20 6.83 8.67
CA LYS A 94 10.02 7.49 8.14
C LYS A 94 9.02 7.66 9.27
N THR A 95 8.34 8.79 9.28
CA THR A 95 7.25 9.06 10.22
C THR A 95 5.94 9.21 9.46
N SER A 96 4.91 8.49 9.91
CA SER A 96 3.55 8.61 9.41
C SER A 96 2.71 9.47 10.36
N LEU A 97 1.99 10.43 9.79
CA LEU A 97 1.22 11.42 10.51
C LEU A 97 -0.22 11.44 9.98
N LEU A 98 -1.17 11.59 10.91
CA LEU A 98 -2.55 11.92 10.65
C LEU A 98 -2.81 13.34 11.15
N VAL A 99 -3.27 14.22 10.27
CA VAL A 99 -3.63 15.59 10.63
C VAL A 99 -4.99 15.97 10.11
N SER A 100 -5.73 16.77 10.86
CA SER A 100 -6.93 17.43 10.36
C SER A 100 -6.72 18.94 10.26
N VAL A 101 -7.27 19.52 9.20
CA VAL A 101 -7.26 20.97 8.97
C VAL A 101 -8.63 21.41 8.47
N LYS A 102 -9.01 22.65 8.78
CA LYS A 102 -10.20 23.27 8.21
C LYS A 102 -10.00 23.45 6.72
N ASN A 103 -11.06 23.24 5.92
CA ASN A 103 -11.00 23.50 4.48
C ASN A 103 -11.04 25.00 4.19
N GLU A 104 -9.88 25.63 4.18
CA GLU A 104 -9.70 27.03 3.84
C GLU A 104 -8.51 27.21 2.89
N PRO A 105 -8.49 28.29 2.07
CA PRO A 105 -7.38 28.57 1.17
C PRO A 105 -6.02 28.58 1.91
N GLY A 106 -5.07 27.83 1.34
CA GLY A 106 -3.70 27.73 1.85
C GLY A 106 -3.52 26.84 3.09
N ALA A 107 -4.56 26.16 3.59
CA ALA A 107 -4.46 25.31 4.78
C ALA A 107 -3.35 24.24 4.64
N LEU A 108 -3.32 23.52 3.51
CA LEU A 108 -2.30 22.51 3.24
C LEU A 108 -0.88 23.12 3.09
N ALA A 109 -0.76 24.33 2.52
CA ALA A 109 0.53 24.98 2.39
C ALA A 109 1.12 25.35 3.76
N ARG A 110 0.31 25.97 4.64
CA ARG A 110 0.69 26.28 6.02
C ARG A 110 1.02 25.02 6.82
N LEU A 111 0.28 23.94 6.58
CA LEU A 111 0.52 22.64 7.22
C LEU A 111 1.90 22.04 6.86
N LEU A 112 2.35 22.19 5.61
CA LEU A 112 3.60 21.61 5.14
C LEU A 112 4.82 22.53 5.33
N GLU A 113 4.60 23.82 5.54
CA GLU A 113 5.66 24.83 5.73
C GLU A 113 6.66 24.45 6.83
N PRO A 114 6.26 24.01 8.04
CA PRO A 114 7.21 23.60 9.07
C PRO A 114 8.11 22.43 8.66
N LEU A 115 7.62 21.50 7.84
CA LEU A 115 8.42 20.39 7.34
C LEU A 115 9.46 20.89 6.33
N SER A 116 9.01 21.70 5.36
CA SER A 116 9.88 22.29 4.33
C SER A 116 10.96 23.21 4.92
N ALA A 117 10.59 24.07 5.88
CA ALA A 117 11.51 24.98 6.56
C ALA A 117 12.62 24.25 7.35
N ASN A 118 12.39 23.00 7.72
CA ASN A 118 13.37 22.14 8.40
C ASN A 118 14.06 21.16 7.43
N GLY A 119 13.85 21.27 6.12
CA GLY A 119 14.45 20.40 5.12
C GLY A 119 13.95 18.95 5.16
N ILE A 120 12.75 18.71 5.71
CA ILE A 120 12.17 17.38 5.87
C ILE A 120 11.44 16.98 4.58
N ASP A 121 11.92 15.90 3.94
CA ASP A 121 11.31 15.37 2.71
C ASP A 121 9.98 14.67 2.97
N VAL A 122 8.95 15.00 2.19
CA VAL A 122 7.61 14.40 2.28
C VAL A 122 7.42 13.41 1.13
N SER A 123 7.30 12.13 1.49
CA SER A 123 7.24 11.02 0.54
C SER A 123 5.81 10.60 0.14
N ARG A 124 4.79 11.01 0.89
CA ARG A 124 3.38 10.72 0.59
C ARG A 124 2.48 11.73 1.27
N ILE A 125 1.46 12.19 0.53
CA ILE A 125 0.36 12.99 1.06
C ILE A 125 -0.93 12.45 0.45
N GLU A 126 -1.89 12.08 1.30
CA GLU A 126 -3.22 11.67 0.86
C GLU A 126 -4.28 12.41 1.67
N SER A 127 -5.23 13.03 0.98
CA SER A 127 -6.39 13.66 1.60
C SER A 127 -7.58 12.71 1.64
N ARG A 128 -8.37 12.80 2.70
CA ARG A 128 -9.68 12.15 2.85
C ARG A 128 -10.66 13.15 3.46
N PRO A 129 -11.94 13.16 3.05
CA PRO A 129 -12.95 13.96 3.72
C PRO A 129 -13.13 13.46 5.17
N ALA A 130 -13.22 14.38 6.14
CA ALA A 130 -13.51 14.01 7.52
C ALA A 130 -14.95 13.45 7.64
N ARG A 131 -15.13 12.40 8.44
CA ARG A 131 -16.46 11.79 8.66
C ARG A 131 -17.33 12.59 9.62
N ASP A 132 -16.71 13.25 10.61
CA ASP A 132 -17.42 13.77 11.79
C ASP A 132 -17.65 15.29 11.75
N ARG A 133 -17.02 16.00 10.80
CA ARG A 133 -17.17 17.45 10.61
C ARG A 133 -17.28 17.77 9.14
N VAL A 134 -18.43 18.28 8.74
CA VAL A 134 -18.67 18.77 7.38
C VAL A 134 -17.61 19.85 7.10
N TRP A 135 -16.89 19.71 5.98
CA TRP A 135 -15.83 20.61 5.51
C TRP A 135 -14.45 20.52 6.16
N ASP A 136 -14.16 19.57 7.06
CA ASP A 136 -12.78 19.32 7.49
C ASP A 136 -12.12 18.25 6.60
N TYR A 137 -10.82 18.40 6.34
CA TYR A 137 -10.02 17.38 5.66
C TYR A 137 -9.08 16.71 6.64
N VAL A 138 -8.89 15.40 6.43
CA VAL A 138 -7.86 14.62 7.10
C VAL A 138 -6.78 14.29 6.09
N PHE A 139 -5.53 14.53 6.44
CA PHE A 139 -4.36 14.20 5.64
C PHE A 139 -3.55 13.09 6.31
N PHE A 140 -3.19 12.09 5.51
CA PHE A 140 -2.16 11.11 5.84
C PHE A 140 -0.86 11.55 5.19
N ILE A 141 0.17 11.82 6.00
CA ILE A 141 1.45 12.33 5.54
C ILE A 141 2.55 11.38 5.98
N ASP A 142 3.39 10.95 5.04
CA ASP A 142 4.62 10.22 5.36
C ASP A 142 5.83 11.06 4.99
N PHE A 143 6.73 11.30 5.95
CA PHE A 143 7.93 12.12 5.76
C PHE A 143 9.18 11.46 6.36
N SER A 144 10.35 11.91 5.93
CA SER A 144 11.65 11.41 6.37
C SER A 144 12.02 11.87 7.78
N GLY A 145 12.61 10.98 8.57
CA GLY A 145 13.04 11.24 9.94
C GLY A 145 12.17 10.58 11.01
N HIS A 146 12.70 10.53 12.23
CA HIS A 146 12.07 9.90 13.39
C HIS A 146 11.47 10.97 14.31
N ARG A 147 10.33 10.72 14.97
CA ARG A 147 9.69 11.68 15.89
C ARG A 147 10.56 12.16 17.05
N ASP A 148 11.57 11.36 17.39
CA ASP A 148 12.52 11.65 18.47
C ASP A 148 13.79 12.38 17.99
N ASP A 149 13.92 12.56 16.68
CA ASP A 149 14.93 13.45 16.11
C ASP A 149 14.60 14.92 16.49
N PRO A 150 15.57 15.71 16.98
CA PRO A 150 15.34 17.10 17.37
C PRO A 150 14.74 17.99 16.26
N ILE A 151 15.15 17.80 15.00
CA ILE A 151 14.65 18.56 13.84
C ILE A 151 13.19 18.21 13.59
N VAL A 152 12.87 16.91 13.57
CA VAL A 152 11.50 16.43 13.38
C VAL A 152 10.59 16.89 14.52
N ARG A 153 11.07 16.81 15.77
CA ARG A 153 10.31 17.25 16.94
C ARG A 153 10.01 18.76 16.87
N SER A 154 10.99 19.55 16.46
CA SER A 154 10.81 20.99 16.21
C SER A 154 9.72 21.25 15.16
N ALA A 155 9.80 20.55 14.02
CA ALA A 155 8.82 20.68 12.95
C ALA A 155 7.40 20.25 13.38
N LEU A 156 7.26 19.14 14.14
CA LEU A 156 5.98 18.70 14.69
C LEU A 156 5.38 19.73 15.66
N ASN A 157 6.21 20.34 16.51
CA ASN A 157 5.77 21.38 17.44
C ASN A 157 5.31 22.65 16.70
N ALA A 158 5.98 23.03 15.62
CA ALA A 158 5.60 24.16 14.78
C ALA A 158 4.35 23.86 13.93
N LEU A 159 4.10 22.59 13.60
CA LEU A 159 2.94 22.16 12.81
C LEU A 159 1.66 22.06 13.66
N ALA A 160 1.77 21.70 14.95
CA ALA A 160 0.63 21.47 15.84
C ALA A 160 -0.40 22.63 15.91
N PRO A 161 -0.01 23.92 15.99
CA PRO A 161 -0.96 25.04 16.04
C PRO A 161 -1.80 25.21 14.77
N HIS A 162 -1.33 24.68 13.64
CA HIS A 162 -2.04 24.75 12.35
C HIS A 162 -3.03 23.60 12.14
N CYS A 163 -3.06 22.64 13.07
CA CYS A 163 -3.92 21.46 12.99
C CYS A 163 -5.12 21.56 13.93
N GLY A 164 -6.29 21.10 13.46
CA GLY A 164 -7.41 20.80 14.35
C GLY A 164 -7.15 19.55 15.20
N HIS A 165 -6.41 18.58 14.65
CA HIS A 165 -5.93 17.39 15.32
C HIS A 165 -4.62 16.94 14.68
N LEU A 166 -3.64 16.54 15.49
CA LEU A 166 -2.37 15.99 15.05
C LEU A 166 -2.12 14.69 15.79
N ARG A 167 -1.85 13.61 15.05
CA ARG A 167 -1.48 12.32 15.61
C ARG A 167 -0.33 11.71 14.82
N VAL A 168 0.78 11.46 15.52
CA VAL A 168 1.84 10.60 15.00
C VAL A 168 1.35 9.15 15.05
N LEU A 169 1.27 8.50 13.90
CA LEU A 169 0.86 7.10 13.77
C LEU A 169 2.01 6.15 14.08
N GLY A 170 3.25 6.58 13.80
CA GLY A 170 4.46 5.85 14.13
C GLY A 170 5.68 6.42 13.40
N SER A 171 6.86 6.20 13.97
CA SER A 171 8.15 6.37 13.31
C SER A 171 8.79 5.00 13.19
N TYR A 172 9.35 4.67 12.03
CA TYR A 172 9.83 3.34 11.72
C TYR A 172 10.95 3.40 10.67
N PRO A 173 11.85 2.39 10.64
CA PRO A 173 12.89 2.30 9.63
C PRO A 173 12.31 2.37 8.22
N GLN A 174 12.95 3.17 7.37
CA GLN A 174 12.59 3.23 5.96
C GLN A 174 12.86 1.84 5.34
N PRO A 175 11.85 1.20 4.72
CA PRO A 175 12.05 -0.08 4.08
C PRO A 175 13.03 0.10 2.91
N VAL A 176 14.05 -0.75 2.84
CA VAL A 176 14.93 -0.83 1.68
C VAL A 176 14.17 -1.59 0.59
N LEU A 177 13.99 -0.98 -0.58
CA LEU A 177 13.42 -1.67 -1.74
C LEU A 177 14.30 -2.91 -2.05
N GLY A 178 13.74 -4.11 -1.89
CA GLY A 178 14.42 -5.38 -2.11
C GLY A 178 14.90 -6.10 -0.84
N SER A 179 14.80 -5.52 0.35
CA SER A 179 15.03 -6.27 1.59
C SER A 179 13.73 -6.96 2.01
N HIS A 180 13.75 -8.30 2.03
CA HIS A 180 12.75 -9.06 2.77
C HIS A 180 12.75 -8.57 4.22
N ILE A 181 11.61 -8.07 4.70
CA ILE A 181 11.42 -7.91 6.15
C ILE A 181 11.27 -9.34 6.67
N VAL A 182 12.40 -9.94 7.04
CA VAL A 182 12.43 -11.17 7.84
C VAL A 182 12.33 -10.70 9.29
N ASN A 183 11.22 -11.04 9.93
CA ASN A 183 11.19 -11.13 11.40
C ASN A 183 11.65 -12.52 11.80
#